data_AF-A0A351FGJ8-F1
#
_entry.id   AF-A0A351FGJ8-F1
#
_cell.length_a   1.000
_cell.length_b   1.000
_cell.length_c   1.000
_cell.angle_alpha   90.00
_cell.angle_beta   90.00
_cell.angle_gamma   90.00
#
_symmetry.space_group_name_H-M   'P 1'
#
loop_
_entity.id
_entity.type
_entity.pdbx_description
1 polymer ?
#
loop_
_entity_poly.entity_id
_entity_poly.type
_entity_poly.pdbx_seq_one_letter_code
_entity_poly.pdbx_strand_id
1 'polypeptide(L)' 'RIATGHYVRVSHRPDETILLRGLDEDKDQSYFLWGLPNEILPWLLFPLGKLTKDQVRERARQLDLS' A
#
# COMPACT_ATOMS: atom_id res chain seq x y z
N ARG A 1 9.70 -11.13 -2.26
CA ARG A 1 8.80 -10.00 -1.87
C ARG A 1 8.57 -9.16 -3.12
N ILE A 2 7.35 -8.68 -3.36
CA ILE A 2 6.94 -7.91 -4.53
C ILE A 2 6.35 -6.57 -4.05
N ALA A 3 6.87 -5.45 -4.56
CA ALA A 3 6.36 -4.13 -4.23
C ALA A 3 5.48 -3.59 -5.37
N THR A 4 4.43 -2.86 -5.00
CA THR A 4 3.56 -2.18 -5.97
C THR A 4 3.24 -0.76 -5.51
N GLY A 5 2.81 0.10 -6.44
CA GLY A 5 2.40 1.47 -6.16
C GLY A 5 0.98 1.62 -5.60
N HIS A 6 0.40 0.57 -5.01
CA HIS A 6 -0.97 0.64 -4.49
C HIS A 6 -1.03 1.41 -3.15
N TYR A 7 -2.09 2.20 -3.00
CA TYR A 7 -2.44 2.93 -1.77
C TYR A 7 -3.27 2.01 -0.86
N VAL A 8 -2.60 0.99 -0.35
CA VAL A 8 -3.17 -0.03 0.53
C VAL A 8 -2.14 -0.35 1.61
N ARG A 9 -2.58 -0.76 2.80
CA ARG A 9 -1.65 -1.16 3.87
C ARG A 9 -1.76 -2.66 4.11
N VAL A 10 -0.67 -3.23 4.60
CA VAL A 10 -0.63 -4.60 5.09
C VAL A 10 -0.23 -4.58 6.55
N SER A 11 -0.89 -5.38 7.38
CA SER A 11 -0.51 -5.60 8.78
C SER A 11 -0.16 -7.05 8.97
N HIS A 12 1.07 -7.30 9.41
CA HIS A 12 1.53 -8.62 9.81
C HIS A 12 1.28 -8.78 11.31
N ARG A 13 0.39 -9.70 11.66
CA ARG A 13 0.13 -10.17 13.02
C ARG A 13 0.81 -11.54 13.19
N PRO A 14 0.95 -12.07 14.42
CA PRO A 14 1.56 -13.38 14.64
C PRO A 14 0.91 -14.51 13.84
N ASP A 15 -0.42 -14.49 13.73
CA ASP A 15 -1.20 -15.59 13.16
C ASP A 15 -1.73 -15.32 11.74
N GLU A 16 -1.68 -14.06 11.28
CA GLU A 16 -2.26 -13.67 10.00
C GLU A 16 -1.60 -12.41 9.41
N THR A 17 -1.69 -12.27 8.10
CA THR A 17 -1.41 -11.02 7.42
C THR A 17 -2.70 -10.51 6.82
N ILE A 18 -3.08 -9.27 7.16
CA ILE A 18 -4.35 -8.67 6.73
C ILE A 18 -4.13 -7.45 5.84
N LEU A 19 -5.05 -7.28 4.89
CA LEU A 19 -5.15 -6.07 4.09
C LEU A 19 -5.90 -4.98 4.88
N LEU A 20 -5.36 -3.77 4.86
CA LEU A 20 -5.93 -2.59 5.51
C LEU A 20 -6.11 -1.49 4.47
N ARG A 21 -7.10 -0.62 4.67
CA ARG A 21 -7.25 0.59 3.86
C ARG A 21 -5.97 1.43 3.85
N GLY A 22 -5.66 2.04 2.72
CA GLY A 22 -4.67 3.09 2.58
C GLY A 22 -4.92 4.24 3.55
N LEU A 23 -3.88 5.00 3.88
CA LEU A 23 -4.00 6.21 4.69
C LEU A 23 -4.81 7.30 3.97
N ASP A 24 -4.65 7.36 2.64
CA ASP A 24 -5.37 8.28 1.76
C ASP A 24 -6.70 7.65 1.34
N GLU A 25 -7.81 8.12 1.91
CA GLU A 25 -9.14 7.57 1.63
C GLU A 25 -9.55 7.78 0.17
N ASP A 26 -9.17 8.92 -0.44
CA ASP A 26 -9.47 9.26 -1.84
C ASP A 26 -8.66 8.44 -2.85
N LYS A 27 -7.60 7.77 -2.38
CA LYS A 27 -6.77 6.87 -3.17
C LYS A 27 -6.81 5.44 -2.68
N ASP A 28 -7.63 5.11 -1.68
CA ASP A 28 -7.70 3.75 -1.17
C ASP A 28 -8.01 2.76 -2.31
N GLN A 29 -7.15 1.77 -2.44
CA GLN A 29 -7.28 0.71 -3.45
C GLN A 29 -7.56 -0.65 -2.81
N SER A 30 -7.94 -0.68 -1.53
CA SER A 30 -8.19 -1.92 -0.80
C SER A 30 -9.36 -2.70 -1.41
N TYR A 31 -10.36 -1.98 -1.94
CA TYR A 31 -11.47 -2.60 -2.66
C TYR A 31 -11.02 -3.34 -3.91
N PHE A 32 -10.04 -2.86 -4.68
CA PHE A 32 -9.57 -3.59 -5.87
C PHE A 32 -8.81 -4.87 -5.48
N LEU A 33 -8.11 -4.84 -4.34
CA LEU A 33 -7.26 -5.93 -3.87
C LEU A 33 -7.97 -6.88 -2.89
N TRP A 34 -9.28 -6.73 -2.67
CA TRP A 34 -10.02 -7.52 -1.68
C TRP A 34 -9.99 -9.04 -1.92
N GLY A 35 -9.86 -9.46 -3.19
CA GLY A 35 -9.87 -10.86 -3.61
C GLY A 35 -8.50 -11.53 -3.65
N LEU A 36 -7.43 -10.85 -3.19
CA LEU A 36 -6.10 -11.46 -3.13
C LEU A 36 -6.09 -12.63 -2.15
N PRO A 37 -5.51 -13.80 -2.51
CA PRO A 37 -5.32 -14.90 -1.57
C PRO A 37 -4.50 -14.48 -0.33
N ASN A 38 -4.94 -14.87 0.87
CA ASN A 38 -4.21 -14.52 2.10
C ASN A 38 -2.75 -15.03 2.09
N GLU A 39 -2.49 -16.16 1.45
CA GLU A 39 -1.16 -16.75 1.27
C GLU A 39 -0.16 -15.84 0.50
N ILE A 40 -0.65 -14.93 -0.35
CA ILE A 40 0.22 -14.01 -1.09
C ILE A 40 0.50 -12.71 -0.32
N LEU A 41 -0.36 -12.31 0.63
CA LEU A 41 -0.23 -11.06 1.37
C LEU A 41 1.12 -10.89 2.10
N PRO A 42 1.73 -11.92 2.74
CA PRO A 42 3.05 -11.82 3.37
C PRO A 42 4.18 -11.45 2.41
N TRP A 43 3.99 -11.68 1.11
CA TRP A 43 4.99 -11.41 0.08
C TRP A 43 4.87 -10.01 -0.53
N LEU A 44 3.74 -9.33 -0.32
CA LEU A 44 3.45 -8.03 -0.90
C LEU A 44 3.95 -6.88 -0.04
N LEU A 45 4.47 -5.85 -0.71
CA LEU A 45 4.87 -4.59 -0.11
C LEU A 45 4.06 -3.47 -0.74
N PHE A 46 3.51 -2.59 0.10
CA PHE A 46 2.77 -1.40 -0.32
C PHE A 46 3.41 -0.13 0.26
N PRO A 47 4.52 0.36 -0.32
CA PRO A 47 5.27 1.48 0.23
C PRO A 47 4.46 2.78 0.31
N LEU A 48 3.46 2.94 -0.56
CA LEU A 48 2.62 4.13 -0.63
C LEU A 48 1.43 4.10 0.34
N GLY A 49 1.12 2.94 0.94
CA GLY A 49 -0.07 2.76 1.78
C GLY A 49 -0.16 3.68 3.00
N LYS A 50 0.97 4.22 3.46
CA LYS A 50 1.05 5.13 4.62
C LYS A 50 1.24 6.60 4.20
N LEU A 51 1.03 6.93 2.93
CA LEU A 51 1.24 8.26 2.39
C LEU A 51 -0.03 8.74 1.67
N THR A 52 -0.27 10.05 1.72
CA THR A 52 -1.21 10.68 0.79
C THR A 52 -0.58 10.86 -0.58
N LYS A 53 -1.40 10.98 -1.63
CA LYS A 53 -0.90 11.24 -2.99
C LYS A 53 -0.06 12.50 -3.06
N ASP A 54 -0.43 13.50 -2.28
CA ASP A 54 0.31 14.77 -2.22
C ASP A 54 1.67 14.59 -1.54
N GLN A 55 1.75 13.79 -0.46
CA GLN A 55 3.02 13.43 0.15
C GLN A 55 3.92 12.63 -0.80
N VAL A 56 3.35 11.73 -1.60
CA VAL A 56 4.11 10.99 -2.62
C VAL A 56 4.65 11.94 -3.69
N ARG A 57 3.84 12.88 -4.18
CA ARG A 57 4.27 13.89 -5.16
C ARG A 57 5.33 14.83 -4.61
N GLU A 58 5.18 15.29 -3.37
CA GLU A 58 6.18 16.12 -2.70
C GLU A 58 7.52 15.38 -2.60
N ARG A 59 7.52 14.12 -2.14
CA ARG A 59 8.74 13.30 -2.09
C ARG A 59 9.36 13.07 -3.46
N ALA A 60 8.56 12.84 -4.50
CA ALA A 60 9.05 12.69 -5.86
C ALA A 60 9.77 13.97 -6.33
N ARG A 61 9.14 15.15 -6.12
CA ARG A 61 9.76 16.45 -6.42
C ARG A 61 11.06 16.69 -5.67
N GLN A 62 11.15 16.31 -4.40
CA GLN A 62 12.38 16.45 -3.60
C GLN A 62 13.54 15.56 -4.10
N LEU A 63 13.23 14.52 -4.87
CA LEU A 63 14.19 13.57 -5.45
C LEU A 63 14.41 13.80 -6.95
N ASP A 64 13.89 14.90 -7.52
CA ASP A 64 13.91 15.18 -8.95
C ASP A 64 13.30 14.06 -9.82
N LEU A 65 12.28 13.38 -9.28
CA LEU A 65 11.49 12.38 -9.99
C LEU A 65 10.18 13.02 -10.46
N SER A 66 9.89 12.89 -11.76
CA SER A 66 8.70 13.47 -12.41
C SER A 66 7.50 12.54 -12.51
#